data_AF-A0A9Q9RCS0-F1
#
_entry.id   AF-A0A9Q9RCS0-F1
#
_cell.length_a   1.000
_cell.length_b   1.000
_cell.length_c   1.000
_cell.angle_alpha   90.00
_cell.angle_beta   90.00
_cell.angle_gamma   90.00
#
_symmetry.space_group_name_H-M   'P 1'
#
loop_
_entity.id
_entity.type
_entity.pdbx_description
1 polymer ?
#
loop_
_entity_poly.entity_id
_entity_poly.type
_entity_poly.pdbx_seq_one_letter_code
_entity_poly.pdbx_strand_id
1 'polypeptide(L)'
;MLLPPPYIMRELQPVVQGQKLRHSYQPLRIPHMSESLANTARHSVNVQSSILRDPCSVPDRSLVARTEITSCSLSTLVKCLTDCEPRSHREQFVSAFFATSELFCTPEEILSALIRRFNAAEYAKASKQEIIYLGICRALRVWLESSWDPTTDERVLASLENFIIQRIHPAVPMYSEFLLRRIKDLPIMEPGKTQADPLPVDENDNTCQHANLVTVKKANSFFDDRSGQLSILDICYKHRASQITVKQMKIFRSIERRELLGERWIKSREAPNVAAMMQLTDGVSNWVRQSILSDPDPKSRGAIIEKWVLVAQHLFQSNNFDGLVAVPRS
;
A
#
# COMPACT_ATOMS: atom_id res chain seq x y z
N MET A 1 6.04 79.54 25.46
CA MET A 1 4.95 78.53 25.37
C MET A 1 5.37 77.30 26.18
N LEU A 2 4.41 76.50 26.65
CA LEU A 2 4.47 75.77 27.93
C LEU A 2 5.45 74.59 28.05
N LEU A 3 5.79 74.28 29.31
CA LEU A 3 6.66 73.22 29.85
C LEU A 3 5.87 71.90 30.16
N PRO A 4 6.52 70.78 30.59
CA PRO A 4 5.97 69.39 30.66
C PRO A 4 5.41 69.06 32.09
N PRO A 5 5.42 67.83 32.70
CA PRO A 5 5.57 66.40 32.29
C PRO A 5 4.32 65.57 32.77
N PRO A 6 4.30 64.31 33.33
CA PRO A 6 5.23 63.15 33.41
C PRO A 6 4.59 61.74 33.15
N TYR A 7 5.24 60.66 33.63
CA TYR A 7 4.81 59.25 33.75
C TYR A 7 3.52 58.99 34.59
N ILE A 8 2.83 57.86 34.32
CA ILE A 8 2.16 57.01 35.34
C ILE A 8 2.43 55.52 35.04
N MET A 9 2.94 54.77 36.03
CA MET A 9 2.90 53.30 36.05
C MET A 9 1.53 52.80 36.52
N ARG A 10 1.09 51.63 36.03
CA ARG A 10 0.34 50.67 36.86
C ARG A 10 0.88 49.25 36.66
N GLU A 11 0.93 48.54 37.77
CA GLU A 11 1.66 47.30 38.01
C GLU A 11 0.67 46.16 38.32
N LEU A 12 1.08 44.89 38.13
CA LEU A 12 0.47 43.66 38.71
C LEU A 12 -0.94 43.26 38.17
N GLN A 13 -1.34 42.00 38.00
CA GLN A 13 -0.75 40.66 38.24
C GLN A 13 -1.44 39.58 37.32
N PRO A 14 -1.11 38.27 37.37
CA PRO A 14 -1.38 37.33 36.26
C PRO A 14 -2.74 36.63 36.29
N VAL A 15 -3.15 36.08 35.12
CA VAL A 15 -4.18 35.04 35.02
C VAL A 15 -3.64 33.85 34.23
N VAL A 16 -3.62 32.70 34.89
CA VAL A 16 -3.29 31.38 34.30
C VAL A 16 -4.55 30.81 33.65
N GLN A 17 -4.48 30.32 32.40
CA GLN A 17 -5.14 29.09 31.97
C GLN A 17 -4.71 28.59 30.58
N GLY A 18 -4.52 27.27 30.48
CA GLY A 18 -3.74 26.61 29.43
C GLY A 18 -4.23 26.75 27.99
N GLN A 19 -3.27 26.99 27.10
CA GLN A 19 -3.43 26.77 25.66
C GLN A 19 -2.99 25.35 25.29
N LYS A 20 -3.93 24.55 24.77
CA LYS A 20 -3.58 23.36 23.98
C LYS A 20 -2.97 23.83 22.65
N LEU A 21 -1.68 23.58 22.46
CA LEU A 21 -1.01 23.78 21.16
C LEU A 21 -1.60 22.81 20.12
N ARG A 22 -2.61 23.27 19.37
CA ARG A 22 -3.00 22.66 18.09
C ARG A 22 -1.95 23.04 17.05
N HIS A 23 -0.98 22.17 16.79
CA HIS A 23 -0.15 22.33 15.60
C HIS A 23 -0.98 22.01 14.35
N SER A 24 -1.29 23.06 13.59
CA SER A 24 -1.85 22.98 12.25
C SER A 24 -0.85 22.34 11.29
N TYR A 25 -1.22 21.23 10.65
CA TYR A 25 -0.48 20.72 9.51
C TYR A 25 -0.59 21.69 8.33
N GLN A 26 0.53 22.21 7.85
CA GLN A 26 0.67 22.69 6.48
C GLN A 26 1.52 21.67 5.70
N PRO A 27 0.99 21.03 4.64
CA PRO A 27 1.81 20.19 3.79
C PRO A 27 2.83 21.04 3.01
N LEU A 28 4.03 20.47 2.81
CA LEU A 28 5.13 21.11 2.09
C LEU A 28 4.73 21.47 0.65
N ARG A 29 4.98 22.73 0.28
CA ARG A 29 4.71 23.27 -1.05
C ARG A 29 5.79 22.79 -2.02
N ILE A 30 5.44 21.85 -2.91
CA ILE A 30 6.31 21.44 -4.02
C ILE A 30 6.43 22.63 -5.01
N PRO A 31 7.62 22.94 -5.56
CA PRO A 31 7.76 24.02 -6.54
C PRO A 31 6.89 23.81 -7.78
N HIS A 32 6.28 24.89 -8.29
CA HIS A 32 5.41 24.84 -9.46
C HIS A 32 6.15 24.29 -10.70
N MET A 33 5.63 23.21 -11.28
CA MET A 33 5.75 22.98 -12.72
C MET A 33 4.52 23.57 -13.43
N SER A 34 4.80 24.53 -14.32
CA SER A 34 3.93 25.14 -15.34
C SER A 34 2.41 24.82 -15.32
N GLU A 35 1.60 25.85 -15.05
CA GLU A 35 0.15 25.82 -15.20
C GLU A 35 -0.27 25.64 -16.67
N SER A 36 -0.86 24.49 -17.03
CA SER A 36 -1.54 24.32 -18.33
C SER A 36 -2.66 23.26 -18.35
N LEU A 37 -2.78 22.40 -17.33
CA LEU A 37 -3.68 21.22 -17.36
C LEU A 37 -4.78 21.19 -16.27
N ALA A 38 -4.98 22.28 -15.52
CA ALA A 38 -5.81 22.28 -14.30
C ALA A 38 -7.32 22.62 -14.48
N ASN A 39 -7.80 22.83 -15.72
CA ASN A 39 -9.14 23.42 -15.97
C ASN A 39 -10.21 22.46 -16.55
N THR A 40 -10.01 21.14 -16.55
CA THR A 40 -10.96 20.18 -17.19
C THR A 40 -11.54 19.12 -16.23
N ALA A 41 -11.41 19.30 -14.91
CA ALA A 41 -11.88 18.33 -13.91
C ALA A 41 -12.72 18.94 -12.78
N ARG A 42 -13.63 19.86 -13.13
CA ARG A 42 -14.71 20.33 -12.24
C ARG A 42 -15.97 20.58 -13.06
N HIS A 43 -16.90 19.63 -13.09
CA HIS A 43 -18.33 19.86 -12.79
C HIS A 43 -19.18 18.59 -12.91
N SER A 44 -19.86 18.28 -11.79
CA SER A 44 -21.19 17.63 -11.68
C SER A 44 -21.53 16.37 -12.49
N VAL A 45 -21.77 15.29 -11.73
CA VAL A 45 -22.85 14.35 -12.02
C VAL A 45 -24.16 15.13 -12.17
N ASN A 46 -24.86 14.99 -13.31
CA ASN A 46 -26.26 15.38 -13.40
C ASN A 46 -27.02 14.43 -14.35
N VAL A 47 -28.06 13.80 -13.83
CA VAL A 47 -28.97 12.95 -14.60
C VAL A 47 -30.15 13.81 -15.02
N GLN A 48 -30.15 14.29 -16.26
CA GLN A 48 -31.38 14.72 -16.93
C GLN A 48 -31.42 14.28 -18.38
N SER A 49 -32.54 13.64 -18.72
CA SER A 49 -32.93 13.22 -20.06
C SER A 49 -33.38 14.41 -20.91
N SER A 50 -32.86 14.52 -22.13
CA SER A 50 -33.51 15.27 -23.20
C SER A 50 -33.60 14.40 -24.45
N ILE A 51 -34.83 13.97 -24.76
CA ILE A 51 -35.14 13.15 -25.92
C ILE A 51 -35.14 14.06 -27.16
N LEU A 52 -34.20 13.81 -28.08
CA LEU A 52 -34.45 14.03 -29.50
C LEU A 52 -34.14 12.73 -30.23
N ARG A 53 -35.14 12.24 -30.95
CA ARG A 53 -35.03 11.03 -31.78
C ARG A 53 -34.41 11.45 -33.10
N ASP A 54 -33.49 10.63 -33.61
CA ASP A 54 -33.53 10.31 -35.03
C ASP A 54 -33.10 8.84 -35.25
N PRO A 55 -33.76 8.07 -36.14
CA PRO A 55 -33.56 6.64 -36.23
C PRO A 55 -32.69 6.25 -37.45
N CYS A 56 -31.39 5.99 -37.23
CA CYS A 56 -30.61 5.17 -38.14
C CYS A 56 -29.43 4.47 -37.44
N SER A 57 -28.91 3.43 -38.08
CA SER A 57 -28.05 2.39 -37.52
C SER A 57 -26.54 2.72 -37.54
N VAL A 58 -25.73 1.74 -37.11
CA VAL A 58 -24.25 1.58 -37.23
C VAL A 58 -23.33 2.49 -36.38
N PRO A 59 -22.12 2.05 -35.95
CA PRO A 59 -21.72 0.77 -35.35
C PRO A 59 -21.04 0.91 -33.96
N ASP A 60 -20.83 -0.23 -33.27
CA ASP A 60 -19.92 -0.38 -32.12
C ASP A 60 -18.46 -0.01 -32.49
N ARG A 61 -18.00 1.18 -32.06
CA ARG A 61 -16.64 1.69 -32.31
C ARG A 61 -15.66 1.28 -31.21
N SER A 62 -15.30 0.01 -31.16
CA SER A 62 -14.04 -0.40 -30.51
C SER A 62 -12.84 -0.11 -31.42
N LEU A 63 -12.23 1.07 -31.27
CA LEU A 63 -10.98 1.41 -31.94
C LEU A 63 -9.80 0.69 -31.25
N VAL A 64 -9.62 -0.59 -31.58
CA VAL A 64 -8.42 -1.36 -31.21
C VAL A 64 -7.26 -0.92 -32.10
N ALA A 65 -6.62 0.20 -31.71
CA ALA A 65 -5.41 0.70 -32.35
C ALA A 65 -4.48 1.28 -31.27
N ARG A 66 -3.38 0.56 -31.00
CA ARG A 66 -2.46 0.66 -29.85
C ARG A 66 -2.97 -0.08 -28.61
N THR A 67 -2.03 -0.75 -27.93
CA THR A 67 -2.23 -1.81 -26.94
C THR A 67 -2.54 -1.29 -25.53
N GLU A 68 -3.35 -0.25 -25.44
CA GLU A 68 -3.76 0.38 -24.17
C GLU A 68 -5.28 0.54 -24.17
N ILE A 69 -5.95 -0.20 -23.29
CA ILE A 69 -7.41 -0.10 -23.13
C ILE A 69 -7.71 1.18 -22.36
N THR A 70 -8.10 2.24 -23.06
CA THR A 70 -8.34 3.57 -22.48
C THR A 70 -9.64 3.64 -21.68
N SER A 71 -10.73 3.10 -22.22
CA SER A 71 -11.99 2.85 -21.50
C SER A 71 -12.84 1.81 -22.24
N CYS A 72 -13.50 0.92 -21.51
CA CYS A 72 -14.49 0.00 -22.08
C CYS A 72 -15.41 -0.58 -20.98
N SER A 73 -16.46 -1.29 -21.39
CA SER A 73 -17.39 -1.96 -20.46
C SER A 73 -16.75 -3.16 -19.77
N LEU A 74 -17.26 -3.58 -18.60
CA LEU A 74 -16.86 -4.84 -17.94
C LEU A 74 -16.93 -6.04 -18.91
N SER A 75 -17.98 -6.13 -19.72
CA SER A 75 -18.14 -7.19 -20.72
C SER A 75 -16.99 -7.19 -21.76
N THR A 76 -16.48 -6.01 -22.10
CA THR A 76 -15.33 -5.84 -23.00
C THR A 76 -14.02 -6.19 -22.28
N LEU A 77 -13.84 -5.78 -21.02
CA LEU A 77 -12.68 -6.19 -20.20
C LEU A 77 -12.61 -7.71 -20.05
N VAL A 78 -13.72 -8.36 -19.71
CA VAL A 78 -13.81 -9.84 -19.58
C VAL A 78 -13.62 -10.54 -20.93
N LYS A 79 -14.02 -9.90 -22.05
CA LYS A 79 -13.67 -10.37 -23.39
C LYS A 79 -12.15 -10.31 -23.60
N CYS A 80 -11.48 -9.20 -23.32
CA CYS A 80 -10.01 -9.07 -23.42
C CYS A 80 -9.26 -10.03 -22.47
N LEU A 81 -9.81 -10.27 -21.27
CA LEU A 81 -9.30 -11.24 -20.28
C LEU A 81 -9.30 -12.68 -20.81
N THR A 82 -10.18 -13.00 -21.76
CA THR A 82 -10.45 -14.36 -22.25
C THR A 82 -10.13 -14.59 -23.74
N ASP A 83 -9.99 -13.54 -24.55
CA ASP A 83 -9.54 -13.59 -25.95
C ASP A 83 -7.99 -13.56 -26.07
N CYS A 84 -7.48 -13.65 -27.30
CA CYS A 84 -6.10 -14.08 -27.60
C CYS A 84 -5.05 -12.95 -27.70
N GLU A 85 -4.58 -12.40 -26.58
CA GLU A 85 -3.32 -11.63 -26.54
C GLU A 85 -2.07 -12.54 -26.40
N PRO A 86 -0.84 -12.10 -26.76
CA PRO A 86 0.40 -12.83 -26.51
C PRO A 86 0.56 -13.21 -25.04
N ARG A 87 1.15 -14.39 -24.75
CA ARG A 87 1.15 -15.00 -23.41
C ARG A 87 1.63 -14.05 -22.31
N SER A 88 2.72 -13.32 -22.55
CA SER A 88 3.34 -12.38 -21.61
C SER A 88 2.43 -11.21 -21.21
N HIS A 89 1.77 -10.56 -22.18
CA HIS A 89 0.90 -9.40 -21.91
C HIS A 89 -0.41 -9.84 -21.24
N ARG A 90 -0.90 -11.04 -21.58
CA ARG A 90 -2.15 -11.58 -21.03
C ARG A 90 -2.06 -11.83 -19.52
N GLU A 91 -0.95 -12.35 -19.02
CA GLU A 91 -0.77 -12.62 -17.58
C GLU A 91 -0.67 -11.34 -16.76
N GLN A 92 0.04 -10.34 -17.27
CA GLN A 92 0.06 -8.99 -16.68
C GLN A 92 -1.33 -8.35 -16.67
N PHE A 93 -2.10 -8.47 -17.76
CA PHE A 93 -3.46 -7.94 -17.82
C PHE A 93 -4.41 -8.64 -16.83
N VAL A 94 -4.37 -9.97 -16.74
CA VAL A 94 -5.20 -10.72 -15.77
C VAL A 94 -4.85 -10.34 -14.33
N SER A 95 -3.54 -10.23 -14.02
CA SER A 95 -3.08 -9.78 -12.70
C SER A 95 -3.53 -8.34 -12.41
N ALA A 96 -3.40 -7.42 -13.36
CA ALA A 96 -3.79 -6.02 -13.19
C ALA A 96 -5.31 -5.85 -13.04
N PHE A 97 -6.11 -6.60 -13.80
CA PHE A 97 -7.57 -6.62 -13.70
C PHE A 97 -7.99 -7.01 -12.27
N PHE A 98 -7.58 -8.18 -11.78
CA PHE A 98 -7.94 -8.62 -10.42
C PHE A 98 -7.20 -7.86 -9.30
N ALA A 99 -6.14 -7.10 -9.61
CA ALA A 99 -5.53 -6.19 -8.66
C ALA A 99 -6.30 -4.88 -8.48
N THR A 100 -7.19 -4.53 -9.42
CA THR A 100 -7.87 -3.22 -9.46
C THR A 100 -9.39 -3.32 -9.54
N SER A 101 -9.95 -4.53 -9.66
CA SER A 101 -11.37 -4.76 -9.89
C SER A 101 -12.29 -4.21 -8.80
N GLU A 102 -11.83 -4.16 -7.54
CA GLU A 102 -12.59 -3.56 -6.42
C GLU A 102 -12.90 -2.06 -6.62
N LEU A 103 -12.22 -1.37 -7.54
CA LEU A 103 -12.45 0.04 -7.84
C LEU A 103 -13.62 0.28 -8.82
N PHE A 104 -14.07 -0.76 -9.54
CA PHE A 104 -15.06 -0.61 -10.61
C PHE A 104 -16.08 -1.74 -10.77
N CYS A 105 -15.92 -2.87 -10.07
CA CYS A 105 -16.86 -4.00 -10.08
C CYS A 105 -16.93 -4.74 -8.74
N THR A 106 -18.07 -5.39 -8.48
CA THR A 106 -18.20 -6.34 -7.36
C THR A 106 -17.83 -7.78 -7.77
N PRO A 107 -17.52 -8.67 -6.81
CA PRO A 107 -17.32 -10.11 -7.05
C PRO A 107 -18.47 -10.76 -7.84
N GLU A 108 -19.70 -10.39 -7.52
CA GLU A 108 -20.92 -10.89 -8.17
C GLU A 108 -20.99 -10.48 -9.65
N GLU A 109 -20.60 -9.24 -9.96
CA GLU A 109 -20.56 -8.72 -11.34
C GLU A 109 -19.47 -9.42 -12.17
N ILE A 110 -18.29 -9.63 -11.58
CA ILE A 110 -17.17 -10.36 -12.21
C ILE A 110 -17.58 -11.80 -12.52
N LEU A 111 -18.12 -12.53 -11.54
CA LEU A 111 -18.57 -13.91 -11.73
C LEU A 111 -19.70 -13.98 -12.77
N SER A 112 -20.69 -13.09 -12.69
CA SER A 112 -21.79 -13.02 -13.66
C SER A 112 -21.29 -12.74 -15.09
N ALA A 113 -20.29 -11.87 -15.25
CA ALA A 113 -19.68 -11.58 -16.54
C ALA A 113 -18.87 -12.77 -17.09
N LEU A 114 -18.13 -13.50 -16.24
CA LEU A 114 -17.42 -14.73 -16.61
C LEU A 114 -18.39 -15.85 -17.03
N ILE A 115 -19.50 -16.04 -16.31
CA ILE A 115 -20.55 -17.01 -16.67
C ILE A 115 -21.21 -16.64 -18.00
N ARG A 116 -21.55 -15.35 -18.20
CA ARG A 116 -22.09 -14.86 -19.48
C ARG A 116 -21.10 -15.11 -20.63
N ARG A 117 -19.80 -14.91 -20.39
CA ARG A 117 -18.74 -15.17 -21.37
C ARG A 117 -18.57 -16.66 -21.68
N PHE A 118 -18.71 -17.53 -20.68
CA PHE A 118 -18.70 -18.98 -20.85
C PHE A 118 -19.87 -19.45 -21.72
N ASN A 119 -21.10 -19.04 -21.38
CA ASN A 119 -22.30 -19.38 -22.15
C ASN A 119 -22.18 -18.91 -23.61
N ALA A 120 -21.70 -17.69 -23.84
CA ALA A 120 -21.52 -17.15 -25.19
C ALA A 120 -20.48 -17.93 -26.03
N ALA A 121 -19.56 -18.66 -25.40
CA ALA A 121 -18.55 -19.46 -26.09
C ALA A 121 -19.10 -20.80 -26.62
N GLU A 122 -20.23 -21.30 -26.11
CA GLU A 122 -20.90 -22.52 -26.61
C GLU A 122 -21.36 -22.38 -28.07
N TYR A 123 -21.57 -21.14 -28.54
CA TYR A 123 -21.93 -20.82 -29.94
C TYR A 123 -20.70 -20.49 -30.82
N ALA A 124 -19.48 -20.59 -30.29
CA ALA A 124 -18.25 -20.34 -31.05
C ALA A 124 -17.76 -21.60 -31.78
N LYS A 125 -16.85 -21.43 -32.74
CA LYS A 125 -16.11 -22.57 -33.32
C LYS A 125 -15.29 -23.25 -32.21
N ALA A 126 -15.21 -24.58 -32.21
CA ALA A 126 -14.53 -25.38 -31.18
C ALA A 126 -13.12 -24.86 -30.81
N SER A 127 -12.29 -24.54 -31.80
CA SER A 127 -10.94 -24.00 -31.59
C SER A 127 -10.89 -22.63 -30.88
N LYS A 128 -11.98 -21.84 -30.95
CA LYS A 128 -12.12 -20.58 -30.21
C LYS A 128 -12.79 -20.81 -28.84
N GLN A 129 -13.75 -21.72 -28.77
CA GLN A 129 -14.43 -22.12 -27.53
C GLN A 129 -13.42 -22.63 -26.49
N GLU A 130 -12.52 -23.55 -26.88
CA GLU A 130 -11.46 -24.08 -26.03
C GLU A 130 -10.57 -22.97 -25.44
N ILE A 131 -10.15 -22.01 -26.26
CA ILE A 131 -9.31 -20.90 -25.81
C ILE A 131 -10.05 -20.00 -24.80
N ILE A 132 -11.34 -19.73 -25.03
CA ILE A 132 -12.15 -18.93 -24.09
C ILE A 132 -12.32 -19.67 -22.77
N TYR A 133 -12.59 -20.99 -22.78
CA TYR A 133 -12.71 -21.79 -21.56
C TYR A 133 -11.41 -21.83 -20.77
N LEU A 134 -10.26 -22.04 -21.43
CA LEU A 134 -8.95 -21.98 -20.78
C LEU A 134 -8.61 -20.57 -20.27
N GLY A 135 -9.07 -19.52 -20.97
CA GLY A 135 -8.98 -18.13 -20.51
C GLY A 135 -9.78 -17.88 -19.23
N ILE A 136 -11.01 -18.37 -19.16
CA ILE A 136 -11.87 -18.28 -17.97
C ILE A 136 -11.25 -19.07 -16.80
N CYS A 137 -10.80 -20.31 -17.04
CA CYS A 137 -10.14 -21.12 -16.00
C CYS A 137 -8.87 -20.43 -15.45
N ARG A 138 -8.10 -19.74 -16.31
CA ARG A 138 -6.95 -18.94 -15.91
C ARG A 138 -7.35 -17.71 -15.09
N ALA A 139 -8.40 -17.00 -15.50
CA ALA A 139 -8.91 -15.85 -14.75
C ALA A 139 -9.35 -16.27 -13.34
N LEU A 140 -10.14 -17.35 -13.23
CA LEU A 140 -10.55 -17.93 -11.94
C LEU A 140 -9.35 -18.37 -11.09
N ARG A 141 -8.33 -18.98 -11.70
CA ARG A 141 -7.08 -19.35 -11.00
C ARG A 141 -6.36 -18.14 -10.41
N VAL A 142 -6.17 -17.05 -11.17
CA VAL A 142 -5.49 -15.85 -10.67
C VAL A 142 -6.31 -15.15 -9.59
N TRP A 143 -7.64 -15.13 -9.73
CA TRP A 143 -8.53 -14.63 -8.70
C TRP A 143 -8.34 -15.40 -7.38
N LEU A 144 -8.51 -16.73 -7.41
CA LEU A 144 -8.40 -17.60 -6.23
C LEU A 144 -7.00 -17.61 -5.59
N GLU A 145 -5.92 -17.56 -6.38
CA GLU A 145 -4.56 -17.68 -5.85
C GLU A 145 -3.90 -16.35 -5.42
N SER A 146 -4.30 -15.22 -5.98
CA SER A 146 -3.53 -13.97 -5.84
C SER A 146 -4.35 -12.75 -5.45
N SER A 147 -5.66 -12.76 -5.67
CA SER A 147 -6.54 -11.61 -5.45
C SER A 147 -7.80 -11.92 -4.64
N TRP A 148 -7.91 -13.11 -4.06
CA TRP A 148 -9.06 -13.52 -3.25
C TRP A 148 -9.07 -12.75 -1.94
N ASP A 149 -10.20 -12.09 -1.64
CA ASP A 149 -10.47 -11.44 -0.36
C ASP A 149 -11.61 -12.18 0.36
N PRO A 150 -11.33 -12.88 1.47
CA PRO A 150 -12.37 -13.56 2.24
C PRO A 150 -13.53 -12.64 2.68
N THR A 151 -13.29 -11.35 2.88
CA THR A 151 -14.33 -10.43 3.37
C THR A 151 -15.35 -10.00 2.31
N THR A 152 -14.97 -10.05 1.02
CA THR A 152 -15.84 -9.70 -0.11
C THR A 152 -16.25 -10.92 -0.94
N ASP A 153 -15.31 -11.82 -1.21
CA ASP A 153 -15.43 -12.84 -2.25
C ASP A 153 -16.10 -14.13 -1.75
N GLU A 154 -16.13 -14.36 -0.43
CA GLU A 154 -16.87 -15.48 0.18
C GLU A 154 -18.36 -15.49 -0.24
N ARG A 155 -18.94 -14.31 -0.50
CA ARG A 155 -20.32 -14.14 -0.99
C ARG A 155 -20.60 -14.83 -2.31
N VAL A 156 -19.59 -14.94 -3.18
CA VAL A 156 -19.72 -15.61 -4.49
C VAL A 156 -19.26 -17.07 -4.46
N LEU A 157 -18.67 -17.54 -3.37
CA LEU A 157 -18.02 -18.86 -3.28
C LEU A 157 -18.95 -20.01 -3.68
N ALA A 158 -20.16 -20.09 -3.09
CA ALA A 158 -21.14 -21.12 -3.43
C ALA A 158 -21.62 -21.06 -4.89
N SER A 159 -21.72 -19.86 -5.47
CA SER A 159 -22.08 -19.67 -6.88
C SER A 159 -20.94 -20.07 -7.81
N LEU A 160 -19.70 -19.79 -7.41
CA LEU A 160 -18.47 -20.17 -8.12
C LEU A 160 -18.26 -21.69 -8.09
N GLU A 161 -18.41 -22.34 -6.95
CA GLU A 161 -18.38 -23.82 -6.83
C GLU A 161 -19.41 -24.46 -7.74
N ASN A 162 -20.67 -24.02 -7.68
CA ASN A 162 -21.73 -24.54 -8.53
C ASN A 162 -21.43 -24.32 -10.03
N PHE A 163 -20.87 -23.17 -10.41
CA PHE A 163 -20.44 -22.92 -11.79
C PHE A 163 -19.30 -23.86 -12.22
N ILE A 164 -18.30 -24.08 -11.35
CA ILE A 164 -17.19 -25.00 -11.65
C ILE A 164 -17.71 -26.44 -11.81
N ILE A 165 -18.55 -26.92 -10.89
CA ILE A 165 -19.09 -28.28 -10.91
C ILE A 165 -20.01 -28.51 -12.11
N GLN A 166 -20.97 -27.61 -12.35
CA GLN A 166 -22.02 -27.84 -13.35
C GLN A 166 -21.61 -27.48 -14.78
N ARG A 167 -20.62 -26.58 -14.98
CA ARG A 167 -20.28 -26.04 -16.31
C ARG A 167 -18.82 -26.21 -16.69
N ILE A 168 -17.87 -25.94 -15.78
CA ILE A 168 -16.44 -26.09 -16.11
C ILE A 168 -16.03 -27.57 -16.09
N HIS A 169 -16.48 -28.37 -15.13
CA HIS A 169 -16.09 -29.78 -15.03
C HIS A 169 -16.46 -30.61 -16.28
N PRO A 170 -17.68 -30.50 -16.86
CA PRO A 170 -18.00 -31.19 -18.10
C PRO A 170 -17.19 -30.72 -19.33
N ALA A 171 -16.71 -29.48 -19.33
CA ALA A 171 -16.01 -28.88 -20.47
C ALA A 171 -14.48 -29.00 -20.40
N VAL A 172 -13.89 -28.89 -19.20
CA VAL A 172 -12.44 -28.91 -18.94
C VAL A 172 -12.14 -29.61 -17.60
N PRO A 173 -12.26 -30.95 -17.51
CA PRO A 173 -12.21 -31.69 -16.25
C PRO A 173 -10.96 -31.41 -15.40
N MET A 174 -9.75 -31.54 -15.98
CA MET A 174 -8.49 -31.31 -15.24
C MET A 174 -8.37 -29.92 -14.61
N TYR A 175 -8.86 -28.86 -15.27
CA TYR A 175 -8.84 -27.52 -14.70
C TYR A 175 -9.87 -27.36 -13.57
N SER A 176 -11.04 -27.98 -13.69
CA SER A 176 -12.07 -27.92 -12.65
C SER A 176 -11.60 -28.56 -11.34
N GLU A 177 -10.90 -29.71 -11.38
CA GLU A 177 -10.36 -30.38 -10.20
C GLU A 177 -9.32 -29.51 -9.49
N PHE A 178 -8.46 -28.84 -10.26
CA PHE A 178 -7.49 -27.89 -9.72
C PHE A 178 -8.19 -26.69 -9.04
N LEU A 179 -9.22 -26.11 -9.66
CA LEU A 179 -9.97 -24.98 -9.09
C LEU A 179 -10.74 -25.39 -7.82
N LEU A 180 -11.40 -26.55 -7.82
CA LEU A 180 -12.11 -27.09 -6.65
C LEU A 180 -11.15 -27.44 -5.51
N ARG A 181 -9.95 -27.94 -5.81
CA ARG A 181 -8.90 -28.12 -4.80
C ARG A 181 -8.48 -26.78 -4.22
N ARG A 182 -8.23 -25.77 -5.06
CA ARG A 182 -7.86 -24.43 -4.60
C ARG A 182 -8.92 -23.77 -3.74
N ILE A 183 -10.20 -23.96 -4.05
CA ILE A 183 -11.31 -23.52 -3.20
C ILE A 183 -11.27 -24.17 -1.80
N LYS A 184 -10.99 -25.47 -1.71
CA LYS A 184 -10.83 -26.17 -0.42
C LYS A 184 -9.57 -25.74 0.36
N ASP A 185 -8.52 -25.33 -0.35
CA ASP A 185 -7.28 -24.80 0.23
C ASP A 185 -7.40 -23.31 0.63
N LEU A 186 -8.53 -22.63 0.38
CA LEU A 186 -8.69 -21.21 0.72
C LEU A 186 -8.63 -20.98 2.25
N PRO A 187 -8.03 -19.86 2.70
CA PRO A 187 -8.04 -19.50 4.10
C PRO A 187 -9.47 -19.15 4.54
N ILE A 188 -10.11 -20.09 5.25
CA ILE A 188 -11.33 -19.81 6.00
C ILE A 188 -11.01 -18.73 7.03
N MET A 189 -11.88 -17.72 7.15
CA MET A 189 -11.68 -16.60 8.06
C MET A 189 -11.84 -17.01 9.53
N GLU A 190 -10.77 -17.57 10.10
CA GLU A 190 -10.58 -17.70 11.55
C GLU A 190 -10.35 -16.30 12.16
N PRO A 191 -11.25 -15.78 13.01
CA PRO A 191 -11.08 -14.45 13.59
C PRO A 191 -9.90 -14.42 14.57
N GLY A 192 -8.80 -13.77 14.17
CA GLY A 192 -7.74 -13.34 15.09
C GLY A 192 -6.31 -13.84 14.85
N LYS A 193 -5.99 -14.44 13.69
CA LYS A 193 -4.61 -14.89 13.39
C LYS A 193 -4.00 -14.18 12.19
N THR A 194 -3.36 -13.03 12.42
CA THR A 194 -2.42 -12.43 11.47
C THR A 194 -1.13 -13.25 11.43
N GLN A 195 -1.14 -14.38 10.70
CA GLN A 195 0.08 -15.14 10.44
C GLN A 195 0.94 -14.39 9.42
N ALA A 196 1.81 -13.52 9.93
CA ALA A 196 3.01 -13.16 9.20
C ALA A 196 3.93 -14.39 9.18
N ASP A 197 3.95 -15.12 8.07
CA ASP A 197 4.86 -16.26 7.89
C ASP A 197 6.31 -15.84 8.23
N PRO A 198 6.98 -16.56 9.15
CA PRO A 198 8.41 -16.38 9.33
C PRO A 198 9.12 -16.63 8.00
N LEU A 199 10.03 -15.73 7.63
CA LEU A 199 10.95 -16.05 6.54
C LEU A 199 11.71 -17.33 6.88
N PRO A 200 12.11 -18.13 5.87
CA PRO A 200 13.22 -19.06 6.04
C PRO A 200 14.40 -18.26 6.62
N VAL A 201 14.78 -18.59 7.84
CA VAL A 201 15.98 -18.03 8.46
C VAL A 201 17.14 -18.73 7.76
N ASP A 202 17.97 -17.98 7.02
CA ASP A 202 19.17 -18.55 6.42
C ASP A 202 20.15 -18.88 7.56
N GLU A 203 20.21 -20.15 7.96
CA GLU A 203 20.96 -20.61 9.14
C GLU A 203 22.47 -20.30 9.04
N ASN A 204 22.97 -19.99 7.83
CA ASN A 204 24.36 -19.61 7.58
C ASN A 204 24.70 -18.16 7.97
N ASP A 205 23.74 -17.25 8.18
CA ASP A 205 24.03 -15.84 8.56
C ASP A 205 23.95 -15.59 10.08
N ASN A 206 24.11 -16.64 10.88
CA ASN A 206 24.18 -16.56 12.34
C ASN A 206 25.43 -15.82 12.87
N THR A 207 26.37 -15.41 12.01
CA THR A 207 27.52 -14.58 12.41
C THR A 207 27.16 -13.09 12.41
N CYS A 208 26.17 -12.73 13.23
CA CYS A 208 25.84 -11.35 13.51
C CYS A 208 27.01 -10.67 14.25
N GLN A 209 27.94 -10.05 13.50
CA GLN A 209 29.16 -9.40 14.03
C GLN A 209 28.86 -8.29 15.07
N HIS A 210 27.60 -7.88 15.19
CA HIS A 210 27.09 -6.99 16.25
C HIS A 210 27.27 -7.53 17.67
N ALA A 211 27.44 -8.84 17.87
CA ALA A 211 27.73 -9.43 19.18
C ALA A 211 29.02 -8.88 19.82
N ASN A 212 29.94 -8.30 19.03
CA ASN A 212 31.17 -7.66 19.51
C ASN A 212 31.09 -6.12 19.57
N LEU A 213 29.97 -5.48 19.14
CA LEU A 213 29.84 -4.02 19.08
C LEU A 213 29.26 -3.38 20.34
N VAL A 214 28.71 -4.21 21.24
CA VAL A 214 28.60 -3.88 22.66
C VAL A 214 29.41 -4.95 23.36
N THR A 215 30.37 -4.58 24.22
CA THR A 215 31.06 -5.57 25.05
C THR A 215 29.98 -6.34 25.80
N VAL A 216 29.96 -7.68 25.75
CA VAL A 216 28.88 -8.49 26.35
C VAL A 216 28.61 -8.11 27.82
N LYS A 217 29.65 -7.65 28.55
CA LYS A 217 29.52 -7.05 29.89
C LYS A 217 28.61 -5.79 29.93
N LYS A 218 28.77 -4.83 29.00
CA LYS A 218 27.89 -3.64 28.86
C LYS A 218 26.50 -4.01 28.35
N ALA A 219 26.37 -5.06 27.55
CA ALA A 219 25.07 -5.57 27.07
C ALA A 219 24.29 -6.32 28.16
N ASN A 220 24.98 -6.95 29.11
CA ASN A 220 24.34 -7.62 30.24
C ASN A 220 23.97 -6.62 31.35
N SER A 221 24.81 -5.60 31.63
CA SER A 221 24.41 -4.47 32.50
C SER A 221 23.25 -3.63 31.91
N PHE A 222 22.97 -3.77 30.63
CA PHE A 222 21.87 -3.13 29.89
C PHE A 222 20.47 -3.61 30.33
N PHE A 223 20.38 -4.78 30.96
CA PHE A 223 19.13 -5.35 31.47
C PHE A 223 18.99 -5.24 33.00
N ASP A 224 20.10 -4.99 33.71
CA ASP A 224 20.13 -4.82 35.18
C ASP A 224 19.90 -3.36 35.61
N ASP A 225 20.38 -2.37 34.84
CA ASP A 225 20.16 -0.97 35.17
C ASP A 225 18.73 -0.51 34.81
N ARG A 226 17.83 -0.58 35.79
CA ARG A 226 16.47 -0.04 35.71
C ARG A 226 16.38 1.48 35.95
N SER A 227 17.49 2.23 35.89
CA SER A 227 17.56 3.65 36.29
C SER A 227 18.29 4.60 35.32
N GLY A 228 19.25 4.14 34.51
CA GLY A 228 20.09 5.00 33.67
C GLY A 228 19.53 5.38 32.29
N GLN A 229 19.49 6.68 31.98
CA GLN A 229 19.22 7.18 30.63
C GLN A 229 20.34 6.77 29.66
N LEU A 230 20.06 5.84 28.74
CA LEU A 230 20.98 5.46 27.66
C LEU A 230 21.25 6.67 26.75
N SER A 231 22.51 7.10 26.66
CA SER A 231 22.88 8.15 25.72
C SER A 231 22.85 7.63 24.29
N ILE A 232 22.48 8.50 23.36
CA ILE A 232 22.67 8.25 21.93
C ILE A 232 24.13 7.92 21.59
N LEU A 233 25.09 8.44 22.37
CA LEU A 233 26.52 8.23 22.18
C LEU A 233 26.99 6.81 22.57
N ASP A 234 26.23 6.01 23.33
CA ASP A 234 26.63 4.66 23.75
C ASP A 234 26.44 3.57 22.68
N ILE A 235 25.43 3.69 21.81
CA ILE A 235 25.04 2.61 20.87
C ILE A 235 25.79 2.75 19.54
N CYS A 236 26.46 1.70 19.04
CA CYS A 236 27.14 1.73 17.74
C CYS A 236 26.22 2.22 16.59
N TYR A 237 26.70 3.14 15.75
CA TYR A 237 25.90 3.74 14.67
C TYR A 237 25.42 2.69 13.65
N LYS A 238 26.25 1.67 13.35
CA LYS A 238 25.87 0.55 12.46
C LYS A 238 24.68 -0.21 13.02
N HIS A 239 24.79 -0.67 14.27
CA HIS A 239 23.71 -1.39 14.94
C HIS A 239 22.41 -0.57 15.01
N ARG A 240 22.49 0.75 15.27
CA ARG A 240 21.34 1.65 15.22
C ARG A 240 20.68 1.69 13.84
N ALA A 241 21.46 1.87 12.77
CA ALA A 241 20.96 1.83 11.40
C ALA A 241 20.35 0.46 11.03
N SER A 242 20.96 -0.65 11.44
CA SER A 242 20.42 -1.99 11.24
C SER A 242 19.06 -2.17 11.94
N GLN A 243 18.93 -1.76 13.20
CA GLN A 243 17.68 -1.87 13.95
C GLN A 243 16.55 -0.96 13.41
N ILE A 244 16.90 0.22 12.91
CA ILE A 244 15.97 1.10 12.16
C ILE A 244 15.51 0.38 10.89
N THR A 245 16.43 -0.19 10.12
CA THR A 245 16.15 -0.94 8.89
C THR A 245 15.27 -2.16 9.12
N VAL A 246 15.53 -2.97 10.15
CA VAL A 246 14.72 -4.14 10.51
C VAL A 246 13.29 -3.73 10.87
N LYS A 247 13.10 -2.64 11.63
CA LYS A 247 11.77 -2.13 11.99
C LYS A 247 11.00 -1.62 10.78
N GLN A 248 11.63 -0.80 9.94
CA GLN A 248 11.03 -0.27 8.71
C GLN A 248 10.70 -1.39 7.71
N MET A 249 11.64 -2.31 7.47
CA MET A 249 11.43 -3.46 6.59
C MET A 249 10.29 -4.37 7.07
N LYS A 250 10.13 -4.56 8.40
CA LYS A 250 9.01 -5.32 8.95
C LYS A 250 7.66 -4.69 8.58
N ILE A 251 7.50 -3.37 8.73
CA ILE A 251 6.25 -2.69 8.37
C ILE A 251 6.06 -2.65 6.85
N PHE A 252 7.12 -2.32 6.10
CA PHE A 252 7.08 -2.26 4.64
C PHE A 252 6.60 -3.59 4.01
N ARG A 253 7.05 -4.73 4.53
CA ARG A 253 6.61 -6.06 4.10
C ARG A 253 5.18 -6.44 4.51
N SER A 254 4.58 -5.69 5.44
CA SER A 254 3.18 -5.84 5.84
C SER A 254 2.22 -4.94 5.06
N ILE A 255 2.71 -4.04 4.20
CA ILE A 255 1.84 -3.18 3.37
C ILE A 255 1.13 -4.04 2.33
N GLU A 256 -0.19 -4.09 2.40
CA GLU A 256 -1.02 -4.84 1.47
C GLU A 256 -1.39 -4.01 0.23
N ARG A 257 -1.62 -4.68 -0.91
CA ARG A 257 -2.07 -4.01 -2.14
C ARG A 257 -3.33 -3.17 -1.93
N ARG A 258 -4.26 -3.64 -1.10
CA ARG A 258 -5.53 -2.97 -0.75
C ARG A 258 -5.33 -1.57 -0.18
N GLU A 259 -4.30 -1.38 0.65
CA GLU A 259 -3.97 -0.09 1.27
C GLU A 259 -3.53 0.95 0.24
N LEU A 260 -3.02 0.48 -0.91
CA LEU A 260 -2.47 1.27 -2.02
C LEU A 260 -3.47 1.43 -3.19
N LEU A 261 -4.70 0.92 -3.07
CA LEU A 261 -5.75 1.07 -4.06
C LEU A 261 -6.65 2.27 -3.73
N GLY A 262 -7.19 2.93 -4.76
CA GLY A 262 -8.22 3.98 -4.61
C GLY A 262 -7.81 5.23 -3.81
N GLU A 263 -6.52 5.46 -3.58
CA GLU A 263 -6.00 6.50 -2.66
C GLU A 263 -6.46 6.29 -1.20
N ARG A 264 -6.71 5.04 -0.79
CA ARG A 264 -7.19 4.67 0.57
C ARG A 264 -6.35 5.26 1.70
N TRP A 265 -5.02 5.28 1.53
CA TRP A 265 -4.07 5.88 2.48
C TRP A 265 -4.22 7.40 2.66
N ILE A 266 -4.82 8.10 1.69
CA ILE A 266 -5.12 9.54 1.75
C ILE A 266 -6.56 9.77 2.21
N LYS A 267 -7.52 9.02 1.62
CA LYS A 267 -8.95 9.31 1.71
C LYS A 267 -9.68 8.66 2.89
N SER A 268 -9.41 7.38 3.17
CA SER A 268 -10.24 6.59 4.10
C SER A 268 -9.53 6.20 5.40
N ARG A 269 -8.20 6.38 5.48
CA ARG A 269 -7.34 5.83 6.55
C ARG A 269 -7.39 4.29 6.65
N GLU A 270 -7.97 3.62 5.66
CA GLU A 270 -7.95 2.17 5.43
C GLU A 270 -6.58 1.71 4.90
N ALA A 271 -5.51 2.13 5.59
CA ALA A 271 -4.13 1.85 5.25
C ALA A 271 -3.27 1.78 6.52
N PRO A 272 -3.52 0.81 7.43
CA PRO A 272 -2.89 0.75 8.74
C PRO A 272 -1.37 0.57 8.68
N ASN A 273 -0.84 -0.20 7.72
CA ASN A 273 0.60 -0.44 7.59
C ASN A 273 1.29 0.75 6.89
N VAL A 274 0.65 1.37 5.89
CA VAL A 274 1.14 2.62 5.30
C VAL A 274 1.21 3.73 6.36
N ALA A 275 0.17 3.87 7.18
CA ALA A 275 0.14 4.82 8.28
C ALA A 275 1.18 4.50 9.36
N ALA A 276 1.38 3.22 9.71
CA ALA A 276 2.42 2.79 10.64
C ALA A 276 3.84 3.06 10.11
N MET A 277 4.06 2.92 8.79
CA MET A 277 5.32 3.25 8.14
C MET A 277 5.61 4.74 8.29
N MET A 278 4.67 5.61 7.89
CA MET A 278 4.79 7.06 8.03
C MET A 278 5.05 7.49 9.48
N GLN A 279 4.33 6.90 10.45
CA GLN A 279 4.53 7.17 11.88
C GLN A 279 5.92 6.75 12.37
N LEU A 280 6.47 5.65 11.85
CA LEU A 280 7.83 5.23 12.18
C LEU A 280 8.87 6.20 11.60
N THR A 281 8.72 6.64 10.35
CA THR A 281 9.60 7.62 9.69
C THR A 281 9.58 8.98 10.41
N ASP A 282 8.40 9.48 10.78
CA ASP A 282 8.23 10.68 11.61
C ASP A 282 8.81 10.47 13.01
N GLY A 283 8.63 9.29 13.61
CA GLY A 283 9.19 8.90 14.90
C GLY A 283 10.72 8.94 14.91
N VAL A 284 11.38 8.41 13.87
CA VAL A 284 12.84 8.49 13.69
C VAL A 284 13.27 9.95 13.54
N SER A 285 12.60 10.74 12.69
CA SER A 285 12.88 12.16 12.49
C SER A 285 12.80 12.97 13.79
N ASN A 286 11.77 12.71 14.60
CA ASN A 286 11.56 13.34 15.90
C ASN A 286 12.59 12.89 16.94
N TRP A 287 13.01 11.61 16.92
CA TRP A 287 14.04 11.07 17.81
C TRP A 287 15.41 11.69 17.52
N VAL A 288 15.76 11.87 16.25
CA VAL A 288 16.96 12.60 15.83
C VAL A 288 16.93 14.01 16.41
N ARG A 289 15.85 14.77 16.16
CA ARG A 289 15.69 16.14 16.66
C ARG A 289 15.78 16.21 18.18
N GLN A 290 15.05 15.38 18.91
CA GLN A 290 15.10 15.36 20.38
C GLN A 290 16.50 15.02 20.90
N SER A 291 17.17 14.02 20.33
CA SER A 291 18.52 13.65 20.76
C SER A 291 19.54 14.79 20.60
N ILE A 292 19.35 15.67 19.62
CA ILE A 292 20.20 16.86 19.42
C ILE A 292 19.76 18.02 20.32
N LEU A 293 18.46 18.24 20.50
CA LEU A 293 17.94 19.39 21.27
C LEU A 293 17.92 19.19 22.79
N SER A 294 17.92 17.94 23.27
CA SER A 294 17.92 17.62 24.70
C SER A 294 19.26 17.81 25.40
N ASP A 295 20.37 17.89 24.66
CA ASP A 295 21.70 18.09 25.23
C ASP A 295 22.03 19.60 25.32
N PRO A 296 22.32 20.14 26.51
CA PRO A 296 22.63 21.57 26.66
C PRO A 296 24.02 21.96 26.13
N ASP A 297 24.98 21.02 26.02
CA ASP A 297 26.35 21.34 25.62
C ASP A 297 26.49 21.40 24.08
N PRO A 298 26.97 22.53 23.51
CA PRO A 298 27.23 22.61 22.08
C PRO A 298 28.21 21.57 21.52
N LYS A 299 29.22 21.12 22.30
CA LYS A 299 30.20 20.15 21.80
C LYS A 299 29.60 18.74 21.73
N SER A 300 28.89 18.31 22.78
CA SER A 300 28.15 17.05 22.81
C SER A 300 27.13 16.99 21.67
N ARG A 301 26.34 18.04 21.44
CA ARG A 301 25.43 18.14 20.28
C ARG A 301 26.14 17.93 18.94
N GLY A 302 27.35 18.47 18.76
CA GLY A 302 28.18 18.23 17.59
C GLY A 302 28.49 16.74 17.38
N ALA A 303 28.92 16.03 18.43
CA ALA A 303 29.17 14.59 18.39
C ALA A 303 27.89 13.77 18.12
N ILE A 304 26.73 14.21 18.61
CA ILE A 304 25.44 13.58 18.34
C ILE A 304 25.06 13.73 16.85
N ILE A 305 25.26 14.92 16.26
CA ILE A 305 25.03 15.17 14.83
C ILE A 305 25.98 14.32 13.97
N GLU A 306 27.28 14.33 14.27
CA GLU A 306 28.28 13.48 13.57
C GLU A 306 27.87 12.01 13.59
N LYS A 307 27.41 11.53 14.74
CA LYS A 307 26.93 10.15 14.88
C LYS A 307 25.68 9.86 14.05
N TRP A 308 24.74 10.79 13.93
CA TRP A 308 23.60 10.64 13.03
C TRP A 308 23.99 10.69 11.55
N VAL A 309 25.01 11.45 11.17
CA VAL A 309 25.59 11.41 9.81
C VAL A 309 26.15 10.02 9.51
N LEU A 310 26.87 9.40 10.45
CA LEU A 310 27.35 8.01 10.31
C LEU A 310 26.20 6.98 10.22
N VAL A 311 25.11 7.18 10.96
CA VAL A 311 23.88 6.37 10.83
C VAL A 311 23.29 6.53 9.42
N ALA A 312 23.13 7.76 8.92
CA ALA A 312 22.60 8.04 7.59
C ALA A 312 23.46 7.43 6.47
N GLN A 313 24.79 7.52 6.56
CA GLN A 313 25.71 6.87 5.64
C GLN A 313 25.53 5.35 5.62
N HIS A 314 25.32 4.71 6.77
CA HIS A 314 25.08 3.27 6.82
C HIS A 314 23.68 2.88 6.31
N LEU A 315 22.65 3.71 6.54
CA LEU A 315 21.32 3.52 5.97
C LEU A 315 21.33 3.59 4.43
N PHE A 316 22.12 4.51 3.85
CA PHE A 316 22.35 4.57 2.41
C PHE A 316 23.06 3.29 1.90
N GLN A 317 24.11 2.84 2.58
CA GLN A 317 24.82 1.58 2.24
C GLN A 317 23.91 0.34 2.33
N SER A 318 22.92 0.33 3.21
CA SER A 318 21.94 -0.76 3.34
C SER A 318 20.72 -0.62 2.41
N ASN A 319 20.73 0.32 1.46
CA ASN A 319 19.61 0.68 0.58
C ASN A 319 18.31 1.06 1.33
N ASN A 320 18.41 1.52 2.58
CA ASN A 320 17.27 1.99 3.36
C ASN A 320 17.03 3.49 3.14
N PHE A 321 16.36 3.80 2.02
CA PHE A 321 16.06 5.17 1.63
C PHE A 321 15.03 5.86 2.54
N ASP A 322 14.11 5.12 3.17
CA ASP A 322 13.13 5.72 4.11
C ASP A 322 13.82 6.22 5.38
N GLY A 323 14.67 5.39 5.99
CA GLY A 323 15.52 5.80 7.11
C GLY A 323 16.49 6.91 6.73
N LEU A 324 17.06 6.86 5.52
CA LEU A 324 17.94 7.92 5.01
C LEU A 324 17.23 9.26 4.84
N VAL A 325 15.94 9.29 4.49
CA VAL A 325 15.17 10.55 4.42
C VAL A 325 14.75 11.03 5.82
N ALA A 326 14.50 10.11 6.77
CA ALA A 326 14.12 10.47 8.13
C ALA A 326 15.22 11.24 8.89
N VAL A 327 16.49 10.85 8.75
CA VAL A 327 17.59 11.43 9.55
C VAL A 327 17.88 12.91 9.21
N PRO A 328 18.02 13.35 7.94
CA PRO A 328 18.29 14.74 7.59
C PRO A 328 17.07 15.67 7.66
N ARG A 329 15.86 15.13 7.89
CA ARG A 329 14.59 15.88 7.98
C ARG A 329 14.38 16.56 9.35
N SER A 330 15.28 16.32 10.31
CA SER A 330 15.17 16.70 11.72
C SER A 330 15.30 18.20 11.95
#